data_AF-A0A7S1RGK5-F1
#
_entry.id   AF-A0A7S1RGK5-F1
#
_cell.length_a   1.000
_cell.length_b   1.000
_cell.length_c   1.000
_cell.angle_alpha   90.00
_cell.angle_beta   90.00
_cell.angle_gamma   90.00
#
_symmetry.space_group_name_H-M   'P 1'
#
loop_
_entity.id
_entity.type
_entity.pdbx_description
1 polymer ?
#
loop_
_entity_poly.entity_id
_entity_poly.type
_entity_poly.pdbx_seq_one_letter_code
_entity_poly.pdbx_strand_id
1 'polypeptide(L)'
;AQTSLASSIAWPVPSLWLEWLKPAQDGEPTRVLTRNSMSQLLLIEDTTGQSMHVVNRCYQVLILRPNSCIRLTWDFFSSFMVLYDVISIPLMAVTLRHSTDAIMDGGTGPFTEVMDWVTTIFWTVDIPWSFLTGYNCDGVVEMRAYEISRHYLRTWFPFDFGLIVIDWSIVYASIVAGRGAHMLGLFRIGKTARMARILRTVR
;
A
#
# COMPACT_ATOMS: atom_id res chain seq x y z
N ALA A 1 73.18 -2.98 12.58
CA ALA A 1 72.53 -1.98 11.73
C ALA A 1 72.33 -2.58 10.33
N GLN A 2 71.15 -3.18 10.12
CA GLN A 2 70.21 -2.87 9.04
C GLN A 2 70.73 -3.09 7.61
N THR A 3 70.47 -4.29 7.09
CA THR A 3 70.33 -4.55 5.65
C THR A 3 69.02 -5.31 5.40
N SER A 4 68.46 -5.05 4.23
CA SER A 4 67.31 -5.70 3.58
C SER A 4 65.93 -5.07 3.75
N LEU A 5 65.21 -5.10 2.62
CA LEU A 5 63.77 -4.89 2.40
C LEU A 5 63.31 -3.45 2.09
N ALA A 6 63.63 -3.00 0.89
CA ALA A 6 62.68 -2.20 0.09
C ALA A 6 62.97 -2.41 -1.40
N SER A 7 62.69 -3.61 -1.90
CA SER A 7 62.45 -3.81 -3.33
C SER A 7 61.21 -2.98 -3.70
N SER A 8 61.43 -1.85 -4.36
CA SER A 8 60.37 -1.02 -4.92
C SER A 8 59.65 -1.81 -6.01
N ILE A 9 58.48 -2.36 -5.67
CA ILE A 9 57.53 -2.90 -6.64
C ILE A 9 57.01 -1.71 -7.44
N ALA A 10 57.65 -1.43 -8.58
CA ALA A 10 57.16 -0.48 -9.57
C ALA A 10 56.00 -1.15 -10.31
N TRP A 11 54.77 -0.93 -9.86
CA TRP A 11 53.59 -1.28 -10.62
C TRP A 11 53.54 -0.43 -11.89
N PRO A 12 53.35 -1.01 -13.09
CA PRO A 12 53.14 -0.24 -14.29
C PRO A 12 51.80 0.51 -14.14
N VAL A 13 51.89 1.83 -13.99
CA VAL A 13 50.73 2.72 -13.89
C VAL A 13 50.03 2.71 -15.26
N PRO A 14 48.73 2.35 -15.33
CA PRO A 14 47.98 2.38 -16.59
C PRO A 14 47.99 3.79 -17.19
N SER A 15 48.20 3.93 -18.50
CA SER A 15 48.37 5.21 -19.20
C SER A 15 47.25 6.23 -18.96
N LEU A 16 46.06 5.76 -18.59
CA LEU A 16 44.89 6.59 -18.28
C LEU A 16 45.01 7.37 -16.96
N TRP A 17 45.87 6.98 -16.01
CA TRP A 17 46.06 7.71 -14.75
C TRP A 17 46.64 9.12 -14.93
N LEU A 18 47.40 9.34 -16.01
CA LEU A 18 47.93 10.66 -16.36
C LEU A 18 46.81 11.64 -16.74
N GLU A 19 45.64 11.16 -17.17
CA GLU A 19 44.49 12.02 -17.42
C GLU A 19 43.78 12.45 -16.14
N TRP A 20 43.70 11.58 -15.12
CA TRP A 20 43.11 11.89 -13.83
C TRP A 20 43.94 12.88 -13.00
N LEU A 21 45.25 12.95 -13.26
CA LEU A 21 46.16 13.91 -12.64
C LEU A 21 46.23 15.26 -13.36
N LYS A 22 45.58 15.42 -14.53
CA LYS A 22 45.45 16.74 -15.14
C LYS A 22 44.55 17.55 -14.20
N PRO A 23 45.05 18.64 -13.58
CA PRO A 23 44.14 19.57 -12.91
C PRO A 23 43.09 19.98 -13.94
N ALA A 24 41.82 19.92 -13.54
CA ALA A 24 40.70 20.30 -14.38
C ALA A 24 41.09 21.60 -15.09
N GLN A 25 41.09 21.61 -16.43
CA GLN A 25 41.26 22.89 -17.12
C GLN A 25 40.04 23.72 -16.76
N ASP A 26 40.27 24.67 -15.87
CA ASP A 26 39.31 25.64 -15.38
C ASP A 26 38.78 26.42 -16.59
N GLY A 27 37.69 25.92 -17.16
CA GLY A 27 36.94 26.60 -18.19
C GLY A 27 36.27 27.81 -17.58
N GLU A 28 36.76 28.99 -17.93
CA GLU A 28 36.16 30.32 -17.71
C GLU A 28 35.92 30.71 -16.23
N PRO A 29 36.10 31.99 -15.86
CA PRO A 29 35.80 32.43 -14.51
C PRO A 29 34.29 32.31 -14.27
N THR A 30 33.88 31.25 -13.57
CA THR A 30 32.53 31.08 -13.05
C THR A 30 32.21 32.30 -12.21
N ARG A 31 31.39 33.18 -12.77
CA ARG A 31 30.89 34.37 -12.09
C ARG A 31 30.40 33.93 -10.72
N VAL A 32 30.96 34.52 -9.67
CA VAL A 32 30.55 34.32 -8.28
C VAL A 32 29.06 34.66 -8.21
N LEU A 33 28.21 33.63 -8.25
CA LEU A 33 26.78 33.77 -8.14
C LEU A 33 26.47 34.15 -6.70
N THR A 34 26.01 35.38 -6.57
CA THR A 34 25.57 36.01 -5.34
C THR A 34 24.48 35.18 -4.66
N ARG A 35 24.64 35.11 -3.34
CA ARG A 35 23.98 34.31 -2.30
C ARG A 35 22.43 34.32 -2.22
N ASN A 36 21.71 34.85 -3.20
CA ASN A 36 20.25 35.06 -3.09
C ASN A 36 19.37 34.30 -4.09
N SER A 37 19.88 33.32 -4.83
CA SER A 37 19.04 32.56 -5.79
C SER A 37 19.12 31.05 -5.58
N MET A 38 18.60 30.60 -4.43
CA MET A 38 18.40 29.18 -4.09
C MET A 38 17.44 28.47 -5.06
N SER A 39 16.63 29.24 -5.81
CA SER A 39 15.75 28.76 -6.87
C SER A 39 16.48 28.37 -8.15
N GLN A 40 17.69 28.89 -8.42
CA GLN A 40 18.45 28.51 -9.62
C GLN A 40 19.27 27.23 -9.44
N LEU A 41 19.68 26.91 -8.20
CA LEU A 41 20.40 25.67 -7.90
C LEU A 41 19.52 24.42 -8.04
N LEU A 42 18.21 24.55 -7.84
CA LEU A 42 17.26 23.46 -8.05
C LEU A 42 16.92 23.20 -9.53
N LEU A 43 17.36 24.05 -10.46
CA LEU A 43 17.05 23.89 -11.90
C LEU A 43 18.23 23.35 -12.72
N ILE A 44 19.41 23.18 -12.12
CA ILE A 44 20.63 22.77 -12.85
C ILE A 44 20.98 21.29 -12.59
N GLU A 45 20.31 20.62 -11.64
CA GLU A 45 20.50 19.18 -11.38
C GLU A 45 19.49 18.29 -12.12
N ASP A 46 18.82 18.81 -13.16
CA ASP A 46 17.91 18.04 -14.02
C ASP A 46 18.59 17.65 -15.35
N THR A 47 19.79 17.05 -15.25
CA THR A 47 20.41 16.32 -16.38
C THR A 47 20.39 14.82 -16.15
N THR A 48 19.24 14.28 -15.71
CA THR A 48 18.90 12.88 -15.96
C THR A 48 17.58 12.83 -16.70
N GLY A 49 17.67 12.54 -18.00
CA GLY A 49 16.51 12.42 -18.87
C GLY A 49 15.63 11.26 -18.44
N GLN A 50 14.60 11.53 -17.64
CA GLN A 50 13.34 10.78 -17.62
C GLN A 50 12.18 11.74 -17.38
N SER A 51 11.36 11.91 -18.43
CA SER A 51 9.96 12.32 -18.45
C SER A 51 9.44 13.01 -17.17
N MET A 52 9.72 14.31 -17.05
CA MET A 52 9.08 15.18 -16.06
C MET A 52 7.61 15.37 -16.41
N HIS A 53 6.76 14.40 -16.05
CA HIS A 53 5.37 14.72 -15.76
C HIS A 53 5.39 15.55 -14.48
N VAL A 54 4.93 16.80 -14.57
CA VAL A 54 4.72 17.70 -13.43
C VAL A 54 3.71 17.03 -12.51
N VAL A 55 4.19 16.20 -11.58
CA VAL A 55 3.33 15.50 -10.64
C VAL A 55 2.80 16.54 -9.66
N ASN A 56 1.48 16.67 -9.58
CA ASN A 56 0.82 17.58 -8.65
C ASN A 56 1.34 17.34 -7.23
N ARG A 57 2.14 18.29 -6.73
CA ARG A 57 2.90 18.22 -5.46
C ARG A 57 2.01 17.85 -4.26
N CYS A 58 0.73 18.21 -4.29
CA CYS A 58 -0.22 17.91 -3.22
C CYS A 58 -0.52 16.40 -3.07
N TYR A 59 -0.59 15.65 -4.18
CA TYR A 59 -0.85 14.21 -4.12
C TYR A 59 0.37 13.41 -3.68
N GLN A 60 1.59 13.94 -3.86
CA GLN A 60 2.82 13.29 -3.43
C GLN A 60 3.03 13.35 -1.91
N VAL A 61 2.52 14.38 -1.24
CA VAL A 61 2.62 14.51 0.23
C VAL A 61 1.78 13.46 0.96
N LEU A 62 0.70 12.99 0.35
CA LEU A 62 -0.19 11.98 0.94
C LEU A 62 0.29 10.53 0.73
N ILE A 63 1.39 10.31 -0.02
CA ILE A 63 1.87 8.96 -0.33
C ILE A 63 2.67 8.42 0.84
N LEU A 64 2.19 7.32 1.41
CA LEU A 64 2.83 6.62 2.51
C LEU A 64 3.83 5.61 1.99
N ARG A 65 5.01 5.61 2.61
CA ARG A 65 6.00 4.56 2.39
C ARG A 65 5.45 3.25 2.97
N PRO A 66 5.61 2.11 2.27
CA PRO A 66 5.13 0.81 2.75
C PRO A 66 5.75 0.42 4.10
N ASN A 67 7.00 0.82 4.36
CA ASN A 67 7.72 0.51 5.60
C ASN A 67 7.50 1.53 6.73
N SER A 68 6.44 2.34 6.68
CA SER A 68 6.16 3.33 7.72
C SER A 68 5.44 2.73 8.93
N CYS A 69 5.71 3.24 10.14
CA CYS A 69 5.06 2.75 11.36
C CYS A 69 3.54 2.84 11.30
N ILE A 70 3.00 3.90 10.67
CA ILE A 70 1.56 4.08 10.48
C ILE A 70 0.96 2.98 9.57
N ARG A 71 1.68 2.58 8.53
CA ARG A 71 1.27 1.46 7.67
C ARG A 71 1.30 0.15 8.46
N LEU A 72 2.35 -0.07 9.24
CA LEU A 72 2.46 -1.25 10.09
C LEU A 72 1.32 -1.34 11.12
N THR A 73 0.97 -0.23 11.77
CA THR A 73 -0.19 -0.16 12.68
C THR A 73 -1.49 -0.49 11.96
N TRP A 74 -1.69 0.03 10.75
CA TRP A 74 -2.85 -0.32 9.92
C TRP A 74 -2.88 -1.81 9.60
N ASP A 75 -1.76 -2.40 9.19
CA ASP A 75 -1.64 -3.82 8.89
C ASP A 75 -1.94 -4.70 10.13
N PHE A 76 -1.56 -4.26 11.34
CA PHE A 76 -1.95 -4.92 12.59
C PHE A 76 -3.47 -4.91 12.82
N PHE A 77 -4.12 -3.75 12.62
CA PHE A 77 -5.58 -3.65 12.74
C PHE A 77 -6.30 -4.48 11.67
N SER A 78 -5.82 -4.46 10.43
CA SER A 78 -6.32 -5.28 9.34
C SER A 78 -6.21 -6.77 9.67
N SER A 79 -5.08 -7.22 10.21
CA SER A 79 -4.88 -8.60 10.65
C SER A 79 -5.89 -9.02 11.73
N PHE A 80 -6.15 -8.16 12.72
CA PHE A 80 -7.16 -8.42 13.74
C PHE A 80 -8.58 -8.51 13.17
N MET A 81 -8.94 -7.61 12.24
CA MET A 81 -10.24 -7.65 11.54
C MET A 81 -10.41 -8.95 10.73
N VAL A 82 -9.38 -9.39 10.02
CA VAL A 82 -9.40 -10.66 9.28
C VAL A 82 -9.55 -11.85 10.23
N LEU A 83 -8.84 -11.86 11.36
CA LEU A 83 -8.97 -12.92 12.37
C LEU A 83 -10.41 -13.01 12.92
N TYR A 84 -11.03 -11.87 13.19
CA TYR A 84 -12.44 -11.83 13.58
C TYR A 84 -13.35 -12.44 12.50
N ASP A 85 -13.15 -12.10 11.23
CA ASP A 85 -13.92 -12.65 10.12
C ASP A 85 -13.74 -14.18 10.01
N VAL A 86 -12.51 -14.68 10.18
CA VAL A 86 -12.19 -16.12 10.15
C VAL A 86 -12.89 -16.90 11.25
N ILE A 87 -13.01 -16.34 12.46
CA ILE A 87 -13.67 -16.99 13.59
C ILE A 87 -15.19 -16.87 13.51
N SER A 88 -15.70 -15.72 13.09
CA SER A 88 -17.14 -15.43 13.08
C SER A 88 -17.89 -16.23 12.01
N ILE A 89 -17.27 -16.53 10.87
CA ILE A 89 -17.93 -17.26 9.78
C ILE A 89 -18.30 -18.71 10.15
N PRO A 90 -17.39 -19.55 10.66
CA PRO A 90 -17.73 -20.90 11.12
C PRO A 90 -18.77 -20.89 12.24
N LEU A 91 -18.64 -19.95 13.20
CA LEU A 91 -19.59 -19.81 14.29
C LEU A 91 -21.00 -19.52 13.76
N MET A 92 -21.10 -18.63 12.77
CA MET A 92 -22.38 -18.32 12.13
C MET A 92 -22.93 -19.50 11.33
N ALA A 93 -22.09 -20.26 10.64
CA ALA A 93 -22.52 -21.45 9.91
C ALA A 93 -23.13 -22.52 10.84
N VAL A 94 -22.56 -22.69 12.04
CA VAL A 94 -23.05 -23.63 13.05
C VAL A 94 -24.36 -23.15 13.69
N THR A 95 -24.45 -21.87 14.08
CA THR A 95 -25.68 -21.32 14.67
C THR A 95 -26.85 -21.32 13.68
N LEU A 96 -26.58 -21.10 12.39
CA LEU A 96 -27.59 -21.18 11.32
C LEU A 96 -28.05 -22.62 11.02
N ARG A 97 -27.24 -23.65 11.31
CA ARG A 97 -27.61 -25.06 11.13
C ARG A 97 -28.48 -25.58 12.27
N HIS A 98 -28.29 -25.07 13.48
CA HIS A 98 -29.04 -25.47 14.67
C HIS A 98 -30.38 -24.72 14.83
N SER A 99 -30.62 -23.69 14.01
CA SER A 99 -31.79 -22.80 14.10
C SER A 99 -33.00 -23.23 13.27
N THR A 100 -33.06 -24.46 12.76
CA THR A 100 -34.35 -25.03 12.32
C THR A 100 -35.36 -25.12 13.46
N ASP A 101 -34.90 -25.16 14.72
CA ASP A 101 -35.78 -25.18 15.92
C ASP A 101 -35.80 -23.86 16.71
N ALA A 102 -34.97 -22.87 16.34
CA ALA A 102 -34.78 -21.59 17.06
C ALA A 102 -35.25 -20.37 16.25
N ILE A 103 -36.36 -20.52 15.50
CA ILE A 103 -36.96 -19.46 14.67
C ILE A 103 -37.44 -18.25 15.51
N MET A 104 -37.47 -18.34 16.84
CA MET A 104 -38.03 -17.30 17.71
C MET A 104 -37.02 -16.32 18.34
N ASP A 105 -35.72 -16.44 18.08
CA ASP A 105 -34.78 -15.36 18.45
C ASP A 105 -33.89 -15.00 17.25
N GLY A 106 -34.35 -14.03 16.47
CA GLY A 106 -33.58 -13.39 15.40
C GLY A 106 -32.40 -12.55 15.94
N GLY A 107 -31.66 -13.10 16.90
CA GLY A 107 -30.57 -12.47 17.61
C GLY A 107 -29.23 -12.87 17.02
N THR A 108 -28.87 -12.30 15.86
CA THR A 108 -27.48 -11.84 15.76
C THR A 108 -27.33 -10.84 16.90
N GLY A 109 -26.62 -11.21 17.98
CA GLY A 109 -26.51 -10.34 19.14
C GLY A 109 -26.05 -8.94 18.74
N PRO A 110 -26.42 -7.89 19.49
CA PRO A 110 -26.15 -6.48 19.12
C PRO A 110 -24.65 -6.25 18.83
N PHE A 111 -23.78 -7.02 19.48
CA PHE A 111 -22.34 -7.04 19.20
C PHE A 111 -22.00 -7.45 17.76
N THR A 112 -22.58 -8.52 17.23
CA THR A 112 -22.29 -9.01 15.86
C THR A 112 -22.74 -8.04 14.79
N GLU A 113 -23.87 -7.37 14.99
CA GLU A 113 -24.36 -6.33 14.09
C GLU A 113 -23.42 -5.12 14.08
N VAL A 114 -23.00 -4.64 15.25
CA VAL A 114 -22.03 -3.54 15.36
C VAL A 114 -20.71 -3.91 14.68
N MET A 115 -20.21 -5.13 14.88
CA MET A 115 -18.98 -5.59 14.22
C MET A 115 -19.12 -5.73 12.70
N ASP A 116 -20.29 -6.09 12.18
CA ASP A 116 -20.56 -6.10 10.74
C ASP A 116 -20.43 -4.70 10.14
N TRP A 117 -20.95 -3.67 10.82
CA TRP A 117 -20.80 -2.28 10.40
C TRP A 117 -19.36 -1.81 10.48
N VAL A 118 -18.69 -2.08 11.61
CA VAL A 118 -17.29 -1.69 11.82
C VAL A 118 -16.38 -2.30 10.76
N THR A 119 -16.51 -3.61 10.48
CA THR A 119 -15.71 -4.28 9.45
C THR A 119 -16.01 -3.71 8.06
N THR A 120 -17.28 -3.48 7.72
CA THR A 120 -17.68 -2.91 6.41
C THR A 120 -17.09 -1.51 6.20
N ILE A 121 -17.14 -0.66 7.22
CA ILE A 121 -16.56 0.69 7.17
C ILE A 121 -15.03 0.61 7.09
N PHE A 122 -14.39 -0.24 7.90
CA PHE A 122 -12.95 -0.43 7.90
C PHE A 122 -12.41 -0.78 6.51
N TRP A 123 -12.99 -1.79 5.87
CA TRP A 123 -12.59 -2.20 4.52
C TRP A 123 -12.91 -1.14 3.46
N THR A 124 -13.97 -0.35 3.66
CA THR A 124 -14.27 0.80 2.78
C THR A 124 -13.18 1.86 2.85
N VAL A 125 -12.60 2.11 4.04
CA VAL A 125 -11.48 3.04 4.23
C VAL A 125 -10.15 2.45 3.74
N ASP A 126 -10.01 1.12 3.74
CA ASP A 126 -8.80 0.44 3.23
C ASP A 126 -8.57 0.65 1.71
N ILE A 127 -9.64 0.84 0.92
CA ILE A 127 -9.53 1.17 -0.51
C ILE A 127 -8.75 2.49 -0.73
N PRO A 128 -9.19 3.66 -0.23
CA PRO A 128 -8.45 4.90 -0.41
C PRO A 128 -7.05 4.82 0.21
N TRP A 129 -6.88 4.08 1.32
CA TRP A 129 -5.57 3.82 1.91
C TRP A 129 -4.63 3.07 0.96
N SER A 130 -5.16 2.13 0.19
CA SER A 130 -4.44 1.38 -0.85
C SER A 130 -4.03 2.24 -2.05
N PHE A 131 -4.74 3.32 -2.35
CA PHE A 131 -4.32 4.30 -3.37
C PHE A 131 -3.16 5.19 -2.90
N LEU A 132 -2.97 5.33 -1.58
CA LEU A 132 -1.95 6.18 -0.98
C LEU A 132 -0.69 5.41 -0.56
N THR A 133 -0.69 4.08 -0.66
CA THR A 133 0.46 3.26 -0.23
C THR A 133 1.33 2.89 -1.43
N GLY A 134 2.64 3.20 -1.35
CA GLY A 134 3.61 2.78 -2.35
C GLY A 134 3.80 1.27 -2.42
N TYR A 135 4.16 0.74 -3.59
CA TYR A 135 4.39 -0.69 -3.81
C TYR A 135 5.85 -0.97 -4.19
N ASN A 136 6.30 -2.21 -3.96
CA ASN A 136 7.65 -2.65 -4.34
C ASN A 136 7.60 -3.32 -5.72
N CYS A 137 8.38 -2.81 -6.68
CA CYS A 137 8.56 -3.38 -8.00
C CYS A 137 10.04 -3.68 -8.19
N ASP A 138 10.40 -4.96 -8.32
CA ASP A 138 11.78 -5.40 -8.60
C ASP A 138 12.86 -4.84 -7.63
N GLY A 139 12.48 -4.66 -6.35
CA GLY A 139 13.38 -4.14 -5.31
C GLY A 139 13.40 -2.61 -5.19
N VAL A 140 12.68 -1.90 -6.06
CA VAL A 140 12.52 -0.43 -6.01
C VAL A 140 11.12 -0.08 -5.52
N VAL A 141 11.05 0.81 -4.53
CA VAL A 141 9.77 1.30 -4.01
C VAL A 141 9.26 2.42 -4.91
N GLU A 142 8.14 2.17 -5.59
CA GLU A 142 7.46 3.15 -6.42
C GLU A 142 6.57 4.05 -5.56
N MET A 143 6.90 5.34 -5.55
CA MET A 143 6.23 6.37 -4.76
C MET A 143 5.45 7.37 -5.64
N ARG A 144 5.23 7.06 -6.91
CA ARG A 144 4.48 7.95 -7.82
C ARG A 144 2.99 7.66 -7.73
N ALA A 145 2.19 8.59 -7.17
CA ALA A 145 0.75 8.40 -6.97
C ALA A 145 0.00 7.93 -8.23
N TYR A 146 0.37 8.47 -9.40
CA TYR A 146 -0.24 8.10 -10.67
C TYR A 146 0.00 6.62 -11.01
N GLU A 147 1.24 6.13 -10.88
CA GLU A 147 1.57 4.73 -11.15
C GLU A 147 0.98 3.81 -10.07
N ILE A 148 0.99 4.20 -8.80
CA ILE A 148 0.33 3.47 -7.70
C ILE A 148 -1.16 3.28 -8.00
N SER A 149 -1.85 4.37 -8.33
CA SER A 149 -3.29 4.36 -8.60
C SER A 149 -3.61 3.51 -9.82
N ARG A 150 -2.85 3.68 -10.91
CA ARG A 150 -3.01 2.90 -12.15
C ARG A 150 -2.76 1.42 -11.93
N HIS A 151 -1.72 1.07 -11.17
CA HIS A 151 -1.43 -0.31 -10.82
C HIS A 151 -2.58 -0.90 -9.99
N TYR A 152 -3.02 -0.21 -8.94
CA TYR A 152 -4.11 -0.68 -8.08
C TYR A 152 -5.43 -0.86 -8.83
N LEU A 153 -5.79 0.10 -9.69
CA LEU A 153 -7.00 0.04 -10.52
C LEU A 153 -7.07 -1.20 -11.41
N ARG A 154 -5.90 -1.69 -11.87
CA ARG A 154 -5.82 -2.83 -12.78
C ARG A 154 -5.73 -4.18 -12.06
N THR A 155 -5.13 -4.22 -10.87
CA THR A 155 -4.85 -5.47 -10.16
C THR A 155 -5.92 -5.82 -9.13
N TRP A 156 -6.12 -4.96 -8.13
CA TRP A 156 -6.91 -5.31 -6.94
C TRP A 156 -8.21 -4.52 -6.81
N PHE A 157 -8.31 -3.31 -7.37
CA PHE A 157 -9.51 -2.48 -7.22
C PHE A 157 -10.80 -3.16 -7.70
N PRO A 158 -10.86 -3.86 -8.86
CA PRO A 158 -12.11 -4.50 -9.30
C PRO A 158 -12.61 -5.57 -8.32
N PHE A 159 -11.67 -6.33 -7.76
CA PHE A 159 -11.94 -7.32 -6.73
C PHE A 159 -12.38 -6.66 -5.42
N ASP A 160 -11.70 -5.60 -5.01
CA ASP A 160 -12.00 -4.90 -3.77
C ASP A 160 -13.36 -4.20 -3.79
N PHE A 161 -13.62 -3.51 -4.89
CA PHE A 161 -14.88 -2.84 -5.14
C PHE A 161 -16.04 -3.84 -5.18
N GLY A 162 -15.88 -4.98 -5.87
CA GLY A 162 -16.91 -6.01 -5.93
C GLY A 162 -17.28 -6.56 -4.53
N LEU A 163 -16.28 -6.78 -3.68
CA LEU A 163 -16.51 -7.24 -2.31
C LEU A 163 -17.24 -6.20 -1.46
N ILE A 164 -16.87 -4.93 -1.57
CA ILE A 164 -17.55 -3.84 -0.84
C ILE A 164 -18.99 -3.67 -1.32
N VAL A 165 -19.24 -3.78 -2.62
CA VAL A 165 -20.62 -3.77 -3.16
C VAL A 165 -21.45 -4.90 -2.58
N ILE A 166 -20.88 -6.11 -2.48
CA ILE A 166 -21.55 -7.24 -1.84
C ILE A 166 -21.84 -6.92 -0.36
N ASP A 167 -20.86 -6.44 0.41
CA ASP A 167 -21.04 -6.12 1.83
C ASP A 167 -22.13 -5.06 2.05
N TRP A 168 -22.12 -3.96 1.30
CA TRP A 168 -23.16 -2.93 1.38
C TRP A 168 -24.52 -3.44 0.89
N SER A 169 -24.57 -4.34 -0.08
CA SER A 169 -25.84 -4.94 -0.52
C SER A 169 -26.49 -5.77 0.59
N ILE A 170 -25.69 -6.47 1.41
CA ILE A 170 -26.18 -7.24 2.56
C ILE A 170 -26.72 -6.30 3.64
N VAL A 171 -26.00 -5.21 3.94
CA VAL A 171 -26.42 -4.19 4.91
C VAL A 171 -27.68 -3.47 4.43
N TYR A 172 -27.75 -3.10 3.16
CA TYR A 172 -28.94 -2.48 2.59
C TYR A 172 -30.14 -3.44 2.65
N ALA A 173 -29.93 -4.71 2.29
CA ALA A 173 -30.95 -5.74 2.38
C ALA A 173 -31.46 -5.91 3.82
N SER A 174 -30.56 -5.97 4.82
CA SER A 174 -30.97 -6.12 6.23
C SER A 174 -31.85 -4.97 6.71
N ILE A 175 -31.59 -3.74 6.25
CA ILE A 175 -32.40 -2.57 6.58
C ILE A 175 -33.76 -2.62 5.87
N VAL A 176 -33.79 -2.98 4.58
CA VAL A 176 -34.99 -2.83 3.74
C VAL A 176 -35.99 -3.96 3.91
N ALA A 177 -35.57 -5.23 3.91
CA ALA A 177 -36.55 -6.33 3.93
C ALA A 177 -36.92 -6.80 5.35
N GLY A 178 -36.36 -6.18 6.40
CA GLY A 178 -36.49 -6.67 7.76
C GLY A 178 -36.06 -8.14 7.90
N ARG A 179 -36.49 -8.83 8.95
CA ARG A 179 -36.15 -10.25 9.25
C ARG A 179 -36.84 -11.27 8.31
N GLY A 180 -36.93 -11.00 7.01
CA GLY A 180 -37.59 -11.87 6.03
C GLY A 180 -36.75 -13.10 5.62
N ALA A 181 -37.37 -14.29 5.59
CA ALA A 181 -36.71 -15.58 5.34
C ALA A 181 -36.11 -15.74 3.92
N HIS A 182 -36.62 -15.03 2.91
CA HIS A 182 -36.15 -15.15 1.51
C HIS A 182 -34.71 -14.63 1.29
N MET A 183 -34.18 -13.81 2.19
CA MET A 183 -32.83 -13.25 2.02
C MET A 183 -31.72 -14.10 2.66
N LEU A 184 -32.07 -15.14 3.42
CA LEU A 184 -31.11 -15.99 4.13
C LEU A 184 -30.04 -16.60 3.19
N GLY A 185 -30.40 -16.94 1.94
CA GLY A 185 -29.47 -17.44 0.94
C GLY A 185 -28.43 -16.40 0.49
N LEU A 186 -28.87 -15.15 0.27
CA LEU A 186 -27.98 -14.04 -0.11
C LEU A 186 -27.11 -13.61 1.06
N PHE A 187 -27.64 -13.60 2.29
CA PHE A 187 -26.86 -13.40 3.52
C PHE A 187 -25.75 -14.45 3.64
N ARG A 188 -26.00 -15.73 3.32
CA ARG A 188 -24.98 -16.79 3.35
C ARG A 188 -23.85 -16.52 2.36
N ILE A 189 -24.19 -16.28 1.09
CA ILE A 189 -23.20 -16.05 0.03
C ILE A 189 -22.36 -14.82 0.35
N GLY A 190 -23.02 -13.72 0.72
CA GLY A 190 -22.34 -12.48 1.05
C GLY A 190 -21.42 -12.60 2.28
N LYS A 191 -21.86 -13.34 3.30
CA LYS A 191 -21.02 -13.59 4.48
C LYS A 191 -19.84 -14.50 4.17
N THR A 192 -20.00 -15.52 3.32
CA THR A 192 -18.86 -16.34 2.86
C THR A 192 -17.89 -15.58 1.97
N ALA A 193 -18.38 -14.59 1.19
CA ALA A 193 -17.53 -13.74 0.37
C ALA A 193 -16.52 -12.94 1.22
N ARG A 194 -16.78 -12.74 2.51
CA ARG A 194 -15.82 -12.12 3.44
C ARG A 194 -14.54 -12.91 3.60
N MET A 195 -14.52 -14.23 3.36
CA MET A 195 -13.27 -15.02 3.34
C MET A 195 -12.29 -14.55 2.28
N ALA A 196 -12.79 -13.94 1.20
CA ALA A 196 -11.98 -13.35 0.17
C ALA A 196 -11.10 -12.19 0.68
N ARG A 197 -11.42 -11.62 1.87
CA ARG A 197 -10.58 -10.62 2.56
C ARG A 197 -9.20 -11.17 2.93
N ILE A 198 -9.06 -12.48 3.16
CA ILE A 198 -7.76 -13.11 3.46
C ILE A 198 -6.79 -12.96 2.27
N LEU A 199 -7.30 -12.97 1.04
CA LEU A 199 -6.44 -12.77 -0.14
C LEU A 199 -5.77 -11.40 -0.14
N ARG A 200 -6.35 -10.40 0.53
CA ARG A 200 -5.78 -9.06 0.65
C ARG A 200 -4.55 -9.01 1.54
N THR A 201 -4.41 -9.90 2.52
CA THR A 201 -3.22 -9.92 3.38
C THR A 201 -1.97 -10.40 2.64
N VAL A 202 -2.14 -10.94 1.42
CA VAL A 202 -1.05 -11.44 0.56
C VAL A 202 -0.53 -10.33 -0.37
N ARG A 203 -1.24 -9.22 -0.49
CA ARG A 203 -0.86 -8.07 -1.32
C ARG A 203 0.30 -7.29 -0.71
#